data_AF-A0A453PLK6-F1
#
_entry.id   AF-A0A453PLK6-F1
#
_cell.length_a   1.000
_cell.length_b   1.000
_cell.length_c   1.000
_cell.angle_alpha   90.00
_cell.angle_beta   90.00
_cell.angle_gamma   90.00
#
_symmetry.space_group_name_H-M   'P 1'
#
loop_
_entity.id
_entity.type
_entity.pdbx_description
1 polymer ?
#
loop_
_entity_poly.entity_id
_entity_poly.type
_entity_poly.pdbx_seq_one_letter_code
_entity_poly.pdbx_strand_id
1 'polypeptide(L)'
;MLNLFCNSIYNNGNSCPTYRQMRGEELEGLSVDELQQLEKNLETGLHRVLQTKDQQFLEQINELHRKSSQLAEENMKLRNQVGQIPTAGKLVVADTENVVAEDGQSSESVMTALHSGSSQDNDDGSDVSLKLGLPCLPWK
;
A
#
# COMPACT_ATOMS: atom_id res chain seq x y z
N MET A 1 -1.31 10.09 -25.88
CA MET A 1 -1.34 11.50 -26.32
C MET A 1 -1.05 12.49 -25.18
N LEU A 2 -1.74 12.46 -24.03
CA LEU A 2 -1.43 13.35 -22.89
C LEU A 2 0.02 13.22 -22.37
N ASN A 3 0.54 11.98 -22.21
CA ASN A 3 1.92 11.75 -21.79
C ASN A 3 2.98 12.25 -22.80
N LEU A 4 2.64 12.30 -24.09
CA LEU A 4 3.51 12.88 -25.13
C LEU A 4 3.46 14.41 -25.10
N PHE A 5 2.30 14.99 -24.77
CA PHE A 5 2.13 16.43 -24.58
C PHE A 5 2.90 16.91 -23.34
N CYS A 6 2.77 16.24 -22.19
CA CYS A 6 3.57 16.55 -21.00
C CYS A 6 5.08 16.36 -21.23
N ASN A 7 5.52 15.29 -21.91
CA ASN A 7 6.94 15.11 -22.23
C ASN A 7 7.46 16.17 -23.22
N SER A 8 6.66 16.60 -24.20
CA SER A 8 7.06 17.66 -25.13
C SER A 8 7.17 19.02 -24.43
N ILE A 9 6.26 19.32 -23.50
CA ILE A 9 6.29 20.52 -22.65
C ILE A 9 7.46 20.48 -21.65
N TYR A 10 7.76 19.32 -21.04
CA TYR A 10 8.89 19.17 -20.12
C TYR A 10 10.25 19.32 -20.83
N ASN A 11 10.38 18.80 -22.06
CA ASN A 11 11.63 18.88 -22.83
C ASN A 11 11.82 20.22 -23.59
N ASN A 12 10.74 20.94 -23.95
CA ASN A 12 10.82 22.27 -24.58
C ASN A 12 10.51 23.44 -23.63
N GLY A 13 10.34 23.15 -22.34
CA GLY A 13 9.75 24.05 -21.34
C GLY A 13 10.51 25.35 -21.03
N ASN A 14 11.68 25.52 -21.64
CA ASN A 14 12.50 26.71 -21.49
C ASN A 14 12.46 27.64 -22.72
N SER A 15 11.91 27.21 -23.87
CA SER A 15 11.96 28.00 -25.11
C SER A 15 10.65 28.67 -25.54
N CYS A 16 9.46 28.14 -25.20
CA CYS A 16 8.18 28.70 -25.66
C CYS A 16 7.65 29.81 -24.72
N PRO A 17 7.48 31.07 -25.20
CA PRO A 17 6.94 32.17 -24.39
C PRO A 17 5.59 31.85 -23.75
N THR A 18 4.72 31.15 -24.49
CA THR A 18 3.39 30.76 -23.99
C THR A 18 3.47 29.87 -22.75
N TYR A 19 4.45 28.95 -22.68
CA TYR A 19 4.57 28.09 -21.51
C TYR A 19 5.13 28.82 -20.28
N ARG A 20 6.05 29.78 -20.49
CA ARG A 20 6.53 30.67 -19.43
C ARG A 20 5.39 31.54 -18.88
N GLN A 21 4.58 32.10 -19.77
CA GLN A 21 3.37 32.86 -19.40
C GLN A 21 2.37 31.99 -18.61
N MET A 22 2.12 30.74 -19.03
CA MET A 22 1.28 29.82 -18.26
C MET A 22 1.83 29.49 -16.86
N ARG A 23 3.13 29.69 -16.60
CA ARG A 23 3.73 29.61 -15.25
C ARG A 23 3.70 30.92 -14.48
N GLY A 24 3.23 32.00 -15.09
CA GLY A 24 3.24 33.35 -14.52
C GLY A 24 4.54 34.14 -14.75
N GLU A 25 5.36 33.73 -15.71
CA GLU A 25 6.60 34.42 -16.10
C GLU A 25 6.36 35.29 -17.35
N GLU A 26 7.14 36.37 -17.53
CA GLU A 26 7.11 37.21 -18.76
C GLU A 26 5.69 37.71 -19.15
N LEU A 27 4.90 38.13 -18.15
CA LEU A 27 3.54 38.66 -18.35
C LEU A 27 3.51 40.13 -18.78
N GLU A 28 4.65 40.80 -18.69
CA GLU A 28 4.83 42.20 -19.09
C GLU A 28 4.54 42.35 -20.59
N GLY A 29 3.67 43.30 -20.93
CA GLY A 29 3.27 43.54 -22.33
C GLY A 29 2.03 42.78 -22.79
N LEU A 30 1.47 41.89 -21.97
CA LEU A 30 0.14 41.34 -22.21
C LEU A 30 -0.95 42.38 -21.87
N SER A 31 -1.97 42.44 -22.72
CA SER A 31 -3.20 43.17 -22.47
C SER A 31 -4.07 42.46 -21.43
N VAL A 32 -5.05 43.19 -20.89
CA VAL A 32 -6.04 42.62 -19.93
C VAL A 32 -6.78 41.44 -20.55
N ASP A 33 -7.16 41.53 -21.81
CA ASP A 33 -7.89 40.46 -22.51
C ASP A 33 -7.03 39.19 -22.67
N GLU A 34 -5.73 39.35 -22.97
CA GLU A 34 -4.79 38.23 -23.07
C GLU A 34 -4.55 37.56 -21.71
N LEU A 35 -4.45 38.34 -20.63
CA LEU A 35 -4.33 37.83 -19.27
C LEU A 35 -5.59 37.06 -18.85
N GLN A 36 -6.79 37.57 -19.15
CA GLN A 36 -8.05 36.86 -18.90
C GLN A 36 -8.14 35.55 -19.69
N GLN A 37 -7.68 35.55 -20.94
CA GLN A 37 -7.67 34.33 -21.74
C GLN A 37 -6.66 33.30 -21.20
N LEU A 38 -5.52 33.75 -20.68
CA LEU A 38 -4.53 32.91 -20.03
C LEU A 38 -5.10 32.26 -18.75
N GLU A 39 -5.76 33.05 -17.90
CA GLU A 39 -6.44 32.57 -16.70
C GLU A 39 -7.48 31.49 -17.04
N LYS A 40 -8.37 31.76 -18.00
CA LYS A 40 -9.39 30.80 -18.46
C LYS A 40 -8.79 29.49 -18.98
N ASN A 41 -7.65 29.57 -19.66
CA ASN A 41 -6.94 28.38 -20.17
C ASN A 41 -6.38 27.55 -19.01
N LEU A 42 -5.81 28.20 -17.99
CA LEU A 42 -5.30 27.55 -16.78
C LEU A 42 -6.43 26.91 -15.97
N GLU A 43 -7.54 27.61 -15.76
CA GLU A 43 -8.74 27.09 -15.10
C GLU A 43 -9.29 25.86 -15.81
N THR A 44 -9.42 25.92 -17.14
CA THR A 44 -9.89 24.79 -17.95
C THR A 44 -8.93 23.60 -17.86
N GLY A 45 -7.61 23.85 -17.90
CA GLY A 45 -6.60 22.82 -17.74
C GLY A 45 -6.67 22.15 -16.37
N LEU A 46 -6.77 22.96 -15.30
CA LEU A 46 -6.90 22.49 -13.93
C LEU A 46 -8.18 21.64 -13.75
N HIS A 47 -9.31 22.11 -14.27
CA HIS A 47 -10.57 21.37 -14.21
C HIS A 47 -10.45 19.98 -14.85
N ARG A 48 -9.81 19.88 -16.02
CA ARG A 48 -9.56 18.59 -16.68
C ARG A 48 -8.66 17.67 -15.85
N VAL A 49 -7.62 18.22 -15.22
CA VAL A 49 -6.72 17.46 -14.34
C VAL A 49 -7.49 16.91 -13.14
N LEU A 50 -8.27 17.75 -12.46
CA LEU A 50 -9.11 17.33 -11.33
C LEU A 50 -10.09 16.24 -11.74
N GLN A 51 -10.86 16.46 -12.79
CA GLN A 51 -11.83 15.47 -13.29
C GLN A 51 -11.16 14.12 -13.62
N THR A 52 -9.99 14.14 -14.26
CA THR A 52 -9.25 12.93 -14.59
C THR A 52 -8.77 12.20 -13.33
N LYS A 53 -8.26 12.95 -12.34
CA LYS A 53 -7.77 12.39 -11.08
C LYS A 53 -8.90 11.83 -10.24
N ASP A 54 -10.02 12.54 -10.15
CA ASP A 54 -11.22 12.09 -9.44
C ASP A 54 -11.76 10.79 -10.03
N GLN A 55 -11.84 10.69 -11.35
CA GLN A 55 -12.24 9.47 -12.03
C GLN A 55 -11.30 8.30 -11.71
N GLN A 56 -9.97 8.52 -11.76
CA GLN A 56 -8.98 7.51 -11.42
C GLN A 56 -9.06 7.06 -9.96
N PHE A 57 -9.32 7.98 -9.03
CA PHE A 57 -9.49 7.64 -7.62
C PHE A 57 -10.77 6.85 -7.39
N LEU A 58 -11.88 7.26 -8.01
CA LEU A 58 -13.15 6.56 -7.90
C LEU A 58 -13.04 5.12 -8.43
N GLU A 59 -12.35 4.92 -9.55
CA GLU A 59 -12.09 3.59 -10.10
C GLU A 59 -11.27 2.72 -9.13
N GLN A 60 -10.21 3.26 -8.53
CA GLN A 60 -9.40 2.54 -7.54
C GLN A 60 -10.19 2.20 -6.28
N ILE A 61 -11.00 3.13 -5.77
CA ILE A 61 -11.88 2.90 -4.62
C ILE A 61 -12.84 1.75 -4.90
N ASN A 62 -13.48 1.75 -6.08
CA ASN A 62 -14.41 0.70 -6.48
C ASN A 62 -13.71 -0.65 -6.63
N GLU A 63 -12.51 -0.68 -7.20
CA GLU A 63 -11.72 -1.91 -7.32
C GLU A 63 -11.38 -2.49 -5.94
N LEU A 64 -10.96 -1.64 -5.00
CA LEU A 64 -10.66 -2.05 -3.63
C LEU A 64 -11.91 -2.54 -2.89
N HIS A 65 -13.05 -1.87 -3.03
CA HIS A 65 -14.33 -2.32 -2.48
C HIS A 65 -14.73 -3.70 -3.01
N ARG A 66 -14.57 -3.95 -4.32
CA ARG A 66 -14.83 -5.26 -4.92
C ARG A 66 -13.93 -6.34 -4.33
N LYS A 67 -12.62 -6.08 -4.23
CA LYS A 67 -11.65 -7.01 -3.63
C LYS A 67 -11.98 -7.29 -2.15
N SER A 68 -12.30 -6.26 -1.38
CA SER A 68 -12.71 -6.39 0.02
C SER A 68 -13.93 -7.30 0.18
N SER A 69 -14.94 -7.12 -0.67
CA SER A 69 -16.16 -7.94 -0.66
C SER A 69 -15.88 -9.40 -1.00
N GLN A 70 -15.05 -9.65 -2.02
CA GLN A 70 -14.65 -11.00 -2.42
C GLN A 70 -13.87 -11.71 -1.31
N LEU A 71 -12.89 -11.03 -0.71
CA LEU A 71 -12.12 -11.59 0.41
C LEU A 71 -13.01 -11.87 1.62
N ALA A 72 -13.98 -11.01 1.92
CA ALA A 72 -14.91 -11.21 3.03
C ALA A 72 -15.76 -12.47 2.82
N GLU A 73 -16.27 -12.68 1.60
CA GLU A 73 -17.04 -13.87 1.24
C GLU A 73 -16.19 -15.15 1.33
N GLU A 74 -14.98 -15.14 0.77
CA GLU A 74 -14.06 -16.28 0.84
C GLU A 74 -13.66 -16.59 2.29
N ASN A 75 -13.36 -15.57 3.10
CA ASN A 75 -13.01 -15.74 4.50
C ASN A 75 -14.16 -16.34 5.31
N MET A 76 -15.40 -15.89 5.05
CA MET A 76 -16.60 -16.48 5.66
C MET A 76 -16.75 -17.95 5.27
N LYS A 77 -16.57 -18.29 3.98
CA LYS A 77 -16.66 -19.66 3.49
C LYS A 77 -15.59 -20.57 4.14
N LEU A 78 -14.37 -20.09 4.28
CA LEU A 78 -13.28 -20.82 4.93
C LEU A 78 -13.54 -21.03 6.43
N ARG A 79 -14.01 -19.99 7.15
CA ARG A 79 -14.40 -20.12 8.56
C ARG A 79 -15.50 -21.15 8.77
N ASN A 80 -16.48 -21.19 7.87
CA ASN A 80 -17.55 -22.18 7.90
C ASN A 80 -17.03 -23.60 7.62
N GLN A 81 -16.03 -23.77 6.74
CA GLN A 81 -15.41 -25.08 6.51
C GLN A 81 -14.57 -25.54 7.71
N VAL A 82 -13.76 -24.66 8.30
CA VAL A 82 -12.97 -24.98 9.49
C VAL A 82 -13.86 -25.34 10.67
N GLY A 83 -14.97 -24.62 10.87
CA GLY A 83 -15.95 -24.93 11.92
C GLY A 83 -16.68 -26.27 11.71
N GLN A 84 -16.65 -26.83 10.50
CA GLN A 84 -17.24 -28.14 10.17
C GLN A 84 -16.24 -29.30 10.26
N ILE A 85 -14.94 -29.03 10.46
CA ILE A 85 -13.97 -30.07 10.76
C ILE A 85 -14.26 -30.52 12.20
N PRO A 86 -14.71 -31.77 12.43
CA PRO A 86 -14.82 -32.29 13.78
C PRO A 86 -13.42 -32.22 14.39
N THR A 87 -13.27 -31.57 15.53
CA THR A 87 -12.03 -31.63 16.31
C THR A 87 -11.86 -33.08 16.77
N ALA A 88 -11.24 -33.90 15.92
CA ALA A 88 -10.82 -35.25 16.25
C ALA A 88 -9.74 -35.12 17.34
N GLY A 89 -10.14 -35.22 18.60
CA GLY A 89 -9.20 -35.18 19.72
C GLY A 89 -9.73 -34.80 21.10
N LYS A 90 -11.02 -34.54 21.29
CA LYS A 90 -11.55 -34.36 22.65
C LYS A 90 -12.96 -34.94 22.81
N LEU A 91 -13.09 -36.26 22.69
CA LEU A 91 -14.19 -36.95 23.36
C LEU A 91 -13.79 -37.10 24.83
N VAL A 92 -14.53 -36.37 25.65
CA VAL A 92 -14.43 -36.30 27.09
C VAL A 92 -14.70 -37.68 27.69
N VAL A 93 -13.80 -38.08 28.59
CA VAL A 93 -13.96 -39.15 29.58
C VAL A 93 -15.30 -38.94 30.29
N ALA A 94 -16.22 -39.88 30.17
CA ALA A 94 -17.37 -40.00 31.05
C ALA A 94 -17.66 -41.49 31.27
N ASP A 95 -17.29 -41.93 32.48
CA ASP A 95 -17.76 -43.08 33.24
C ASP A 95 -18.28 -44.30 32.48
N THR A 96 -17.50 -45.38 32.51
CA THR A 96 -18.06 -46.69 32.81
C THR A 96 -17.02 -47.50 33.60
N GLU A 97 -17.29 -47.66 34.89
CA GLU A 97 -16.54 -48.52 35.80
C GLU A 97 -16.49 -49.96 35.26
N ASN A 98 -15.28 -50.53 35.12
CA ASN A 98 -15.13 -51.98 35.17
C ASN A 98 -13.69 -52.39 35.56
N VAL A 99 -13.55 -52.75 36.84
CA VAL A 99 -12.75 -53.86 37.41
C VAL A 99 -11.33 -54.15 36.84
N VAL A 100 -10.34 -53.78 37.67
CA VAL A 100 -9.12 -54.52 38.08
C VAL A 100 -8.27 -55.24 37.02
N ALA A 101 -7.03 -54.76 36.83
CA ALA A 101 -5.81 -55.56 36.96
C ALA A 101 -4.58 -54.65 37.09
N GLU A 102 -3.87 -54.80 38.21
CA GLU A 102 -2.52 -54.27 38.45
C GLU A 102 -1.52 -54.97 37.51
N ASP A 103 -0.64 -54.20 36.84
CA ASP A 103 0.81 -54.46 36.85
C ASP A 103 1.55 -53.52 35.88
N GLY A 104 2.67 -52.98 36.37
CA GLY A 104 3.93 -53.10 35.63
C GLY A 104 4.32 -52.03 34.61
N GLN A 105 5.27 -51.19 35.05
CA GLN A 105 6.42 -50.68 34.26
C GLN A 105 6.09 -49.58 33.23
N SER A 106 6.37 -48.31 33.52
CA SER A 106 7.69 -47.68 33.36
C SER A 106 8.49 -48.18 32.16
N SER A 107 8.66 -47.33 31.13
CA SER A 107 9.92 -47.17 30.41
C SER A 107 9.98 -45.86 29.62
N GLU A 108 11.07 -45.17 29.89
CA GLU A 108 11.63 -43.95 29.32
C GLU A 108 12.39 -44.28 28.01
N SER A 109 12.34 -43.42 26.99
CA SER A 109 13.49 -43.22 26.07
C SER A 109 13.31 -42.02 25.16
N VAL A 110 14.14 -40.99 25.25
CA VAL A 110 15.54 -40.77 24.79
C VAL A 110 15.54 -39.81 23.61
N MET A 111 16.07 -38.63 23.92
CA MET A 111 16.56 -37.55 23.06
C MET A 111 16.89 -37.92 21.61
N THR A 112 16.48 -37.08 20.68
CA THR A 112 17.32 -36.76 19.52
C THR A 112 17.70 -35.28 19.61
N ALA A 113 18.92 -35.06 20.09
CA ALA A 113 19.57 -33.76 20.07
C ALA A 113 20.06 -33.45 18.63
N LEU A 114 19.61 -32.28 18.16
CA LEU A 114 20.25 -31.29 17.30
C LEU A 114 21.57 -31.66 16.60
N HIS A 115 21.63 -31.42 15.28
CA HIS A 115 22.77 -30.86 14.51
C HIS A 115 22.20 -30.39 13.15
N SER A 116 22.63 -29.32 12.47
CA SER A 116 23.50 -28.18 12.74
C SER A 116 23.32 -27.23 11.54
N GLY A 117 23.24 -25.93 11.81
CA GLY A 117 23.85 -24.85 11.01
C GLY A 117 23.52 -24.70 9.52
N SER A 118 22.89 -23.56 9.19
CA SER A 118 23.54 -22.62 8.28
C SER A 118 23.04 -21.20 8.58
N SER A 119 23.94 -20.45 9.20
CA SER A 119 23.97 -18.99 9.19
C SER A 119 23.79 -18.48 7.76
N GLN A 120 22.84 -17.57 7.54
CA GLN A 120 22.92 -16.68 6.40
C GLN A 120 22.45 -15.29 6.86
N ASP A 121 23.39 -14.61 7.49
CA ASP A 121 23.43 -13.16 7.58
C ASP A 121 23.56 -12.63 6.15
N ASN A 122 22.46 -12.14 5.57
CA ASN A 122 22.42 -11.18 4.47
C ASN A 122 20.97 -10.69 4.37
N ASP A 123 20.66 -9.48 4.82
CA ASP A 123 20.30 -8.45 3.84
C ASP A 123 20.28 -7.06 4.49
N ASP A 124 20.82 -6.14 3.72
CA ASP A 124 21.20 -4.76 3.99
C ASP A 124 19.96 -3.85 4.19
N GLY A 125 19.44 -3.82 5.41
CA GLY A 125 18.45 -2.83 5.82
C GLY A 125 19.10 -1.50 6.13
N SER A 126 19.51 -0.76 5.10
CA SER A 126 20.13 0.55 5.22
C SER A 126 19.20 1.53 5.96
N ASP A 127 19.69 2.12 7.05
CA ASP A 127 19.04 3.23 7.75
C ASP A 127 18.92 4.44 6.82
N VAL A 128 17.70 4.74 6.37
CA VAL A 128 17.38 6.02 5.72
C VAL A 128 17.39 7.15 6.75
N SER A 129 18.59 7.64 7.05
CA SER A 129 18.78 8.79 7.92
C SER A 129 18.36 10.08 7.17
N LEU A 130 17.18 10.62 7.50
CA LEU A 130 16.71 11.90 6.98
C LEU A 130 17.40 13.04 7.74
N LYS A 131 18.43 13.65 7.13
CA LYS A 131 19.06 14.86 7.64
C LYS A 131 18.14 16.06 7.44
N LEU A 132 17.34 16.41 8.46
CA LEU A 132 16.59 17.65 8.51
C LEU A 132 17.57 18.82 8.68
N GLY A 133 18.08 19.31 7.54
CA GLY A 133 18.85 20.53 7.47
C GLY A 133 17.93 21.75 7.51
N LEU A 134 17.60 22.25 8.70
CA LEU A 134 17.23 23.64 8.87
C LEU A 134 18.29 24.28 9.78
N PRO A 135 19.09 25.24 9.31
CA PRO A 135 19.80 26.10 10.23
C PRO A 135 18.74 26.88 11.03
N CYS A 136 18.64 26.59 12.32
CA CYS A 136 18.01 27.48 13.28
C CYS A 136 18.70 28.84 13.16
N LEU A 137 18.04 29.81 12.52
CA LEU A 137 18.40 31.20 12.69
C LEU A 137 18.04 31.59 14.13
N PRO A 138 18.99 32.05 14.95
CA PRO A 138 18.66 32.61 16.24
C PRO A 138 17.85 33.89 15.99
N TRP A 139 16.61 33.90 16.45
CA TRP A 139 15.86 35.14 16.57
C TRP A 139 16.47 35.94 17.72
N LYS A 140 17.22 37.00 17.40
CA LYS A 140 17.37 38.20 18.21
C LYS A 140 17.92 39.36 17.40
#